data_AF-A0A1H1T3V4-F1
#
_entry.id   AF-A0A1H1T3V4-F1
#
_cell.length_a   1.000
_cell.length_b   1.000
_cell.length_c   1.000
_cell.angle_alpha   90.00
_cell.angle_beta   90.00
_cell.angle_gamma   90.00
#
_symmetry.space_group_name_H-M   'P 1'
#
loop_
_entity.id
_entity.type
_entity.pdbx_description
1 polymer ?
#
loop_
_entity_poly.entity_id
_entity_poly.type
_entity_poly.pdbx_seq_one_letter_code
_entity_poly.pdbx_strand_id
1 'polypeptide(L)'
;MNSSTTLRVACSCLTLAVIAGIAESAVAVITFLLTTGLPPGWQLQIGVRLAVYATAFVLIALTWRGYRATRWILLILLGVLGTASMVVPMVAEVATGHSMLEALGGDTSPLFPFLRVAHIALVVTGSIALLTYRPADTEERTPVVVH
;
A
#
# COMPACT_ATOMS: atom_id res chain seq x y z
N MET A 1 -19.69 -4.61 14.29
CA MET A 1 -18.81 -3.43 14.15
C MET A 1 -19.56 -2.41 13.30
N ASN A 2 -19.68 -1.16 13.74
CA ASN A 2 -20.50 -0.17 13.06
C ASN A 2 -19.86 0.18 11.70
N SER A 3 -20.64 0.49 10.66
CA SER A 3 -20.13 0.77 9.31
C SER A 3 -19.11 1.93 9.32
N SER A 4 -19.38 2.97 10.11
CA SER A 4 -18.47 4.10 10.32
C SER A 4 -17.14 3.72 10.99
N THR A 5 -17.16 2.78 11.95
CA THR A 5 -15.94 2.27 12.60
C THR A 5 -15.08 1.48 11.62
N THR A 6 -15.69 0.66 10.77
CA THR A 6 -14.99 -0.16 9.78
C THR A 6 -14.29 0.71 8.74
N LEU A 7 -14.94 1.76 8.26
CA LEU A 7 -14.35 2.73 7.32
C LEU A 7 -13.18 3.49 7.95
N ARG A 8 -13.32 3.90 9.21
CA ARG A 8 -12.24 4.57 9.97
C ARG A 8 -11.02 3.67 10.12
N VAL A 9 -11.21 2.42 10.53
CA VAL A 9 -10.11 1.44 10.66
C VAL A 9 -9.43 1.23 9.31
N ALA A 10 -10.21 1.03 8.23
CA ALA A 10 -9.66 0.85 6.89
C ALA A 10 -8.77 2.03 6.48
N CYS A 11 -9.28 3.26 6.62
CA CYS A 11 -8.54 4.45 6.21
C CYS A 11 -7.31 4.72 7.09
N SER A 12 -7.41 4.47 8.40
CA SER A 12 -6.27 4.57 9.30
C SER A 12 -5.18 3.55 8.95
N CYS A 13 -5.54 2.28 8.72
CA CYS A 13 -4.60 1.25 8.30
C CYS A 13 -3.93 1.60 6.96
N LEU A 14 -4.70 2.04 5.96
CA LEU A 14 -4.16 2.42 4.65
C LEU A 14 -3.26 3.67 4.74
N THR A 15 -3.59 4.63 5.60
CA THR A 15 -2.74 5.81 5.84
C THR A 15 -1.42 5.41 6.51
N LEU A 16 -1.50 4.56 7.54
CA LEU A 16 -0.31 4.02 8.22
C LEU A 16 0.54 3.18 7.26
N ALA A 17 -0.07 2.42 6.35
CA ALA A 17 0.65 1.69 5.32
C ALA A 17 1.45 2.65 4.43
N VAL A 18 0.83 3.72 3.94
CA VAL A 18 1.52 4.73 3.11
C VAL A 18 2.68 5.36 3.89
N ILE A 19 2.48 5.71 5.17
CA ILE A 19 3.56 6.25 6.02
C ILE A 19 4.70 5.24 6.18
N ALA A 20 4.39 3.97 6.42
CA ALA A 20 5.39 2.92 6.52
C ALA A 20 6.20 2.76 5.21
N GLY A 21 5.54 2.84 4.05
CA GLY A 21 6.22 2.78 2.75
C GLY A 21 7.11 3.99 2.47
N ILE A 22 6.70 5.19 2.91
CA ILE A 22 7.54 6.39 2.85
C ILE A 22 8.77 6.21 3.74
N ALA A 23 8.60 5.75 4.98
CA ALA A 23 9.70 5.52 5.92
C ALA A 23 10.68 4.47 5.37
N GLU A 24 10.18 3.36 4.83
CA GLU A 24 10.98 2.33 4.17
C GLU A 24 11.78 2.91 2.99
N SER A 25 11.12 3.68 2.11
CA SER A 25 11.79 4.31 0.96
C SER A 25 12.88 5.28 1.41
N ALA A 26 12.64 6.06 2.47
CA ALA A 26 13.64 6.97 3.04
C ALA A 26 14.84 6.21 3.60
N VAL A 27 14.60 5.12 4.35
CA VAL A 27 15.68 4.28 4.88
C VAL A 27 16.51 3.67 3.75
N ALA A 28 15.88 3.10 2.72
CA ALA A 28 16.62 2.57 1.56
C ALA A 28 17.51 3.65 0.92
N VAL A 29 16.94 4.81 0.60
CA VAL A 29 17.68 5.88 -0.08
C VAL A 29 18.84 6.39 0.78
N ILE A 30 18.62 6.57 2.08
CA ILE A 30 19.67 6.99 3.02
C ILE A 30 20.77 5.93 3.10
N THR A 31 20.43 4.65 3.24
CA THR A 31 21.44 3.58 3.28
C THR A 31 22.25 3.55 1.99
N PHE A 32 21.60 3.54 0.81
CA PHE A 32 22.31 3.52 -0.47
C PHE A 32 23.23 4.73 -0.64
N LEU A 33 22.76 5.92 -0.26
CA LEU A 33 23.56 7.15 -0.31
C LEU A 33 24.82 7.07 0.57
N LEU A 34 24.73 6.41 1.73
CA LEU A 34 25.82 6.30 2.69
C LEU A 34 26.80 5.13 2.41
N THR A 35 26.35 4.05 1.77
CA THR A 35 27.17 2.83 1.60
C THR A 35 27.80 2.70 0.22
N THR A 36 27.02 2.91 -0.84
CA THR A 36 27.37 2.47 -2.20
C THR A 36 27.19 3.57 -3.25
N GLY A 37 26.58 4.69 -2.87
CA GLY A 37 26.16 5.74 -3.80
C GLY A 37 24.84 5.40 -4.51
N LEU A 38 24.17 6.42 -5.05
CA LEU A 38 22.86 6.22 -5.68
C LEU A 38 23.01 5.58 -7.08
N PRO A 39 22.33 4.45 -7.36
CA PRO A 39 22.44 3.77 -8.64
C PRO A 39 21.79 4.57 -9.79
N PRO A 40 22.21 4.37 -11.05
CA PRO A 40 21.59 5.02 -12.20
C PRO A 40 20.07 4.78 -12.26
N GLY A 41 19.28 5.84 -12.43
CA GLY A 41 17.82 5.75 -12.50
C GLY A 41 17.10 5.81 -11.14
N TRP A 42 17.82 6.06 -10.04
CA TRP A 42 17.23 6.26 -8.71
C TRP A 42 16.14 7.35 -8.69
N GLN A 43 16.30 8.42 -9.48
CA GLN A 43 15.34 9.53 -9.57
C GLN A 43 13.97 9.06 -10.09
N LEU A 44 13.98 8.16 -11.09
CA LEU A 44 12.75 7.61 -11.66
C LEU A 44 12.02 6.74 -10.62
N GLN A 45 12.77 5.89 -9.90
CA GLN A 45 12.20 5.01 -8.88
C GLN A 45 11.58 5.82 -7.72
N ILE A 46 12.28 6.85 -7.23
CA ILE A 46 11.74 7.74 -6.20
C ILE A 46 10.55 8.53 -6.73
N GLY A 47 10.63 9.07 -7.94
CA GLY A 47 9.56 9.84 -8.56
C GLY A 47 8.26 9.05 -8.68
N VAL A 48 8.35 7.80 -9.15
CA VAL A 48 7.20 6.90 -9.25
C VAL A 48 6.61 6.60 -7.87
N ARG A 49 7.45 6.29 -6.88
CA ARG A 49 6.98 6.04 -5.50
C ARG A 49 6.26 7.27 -4.92
N LEU A 50 6.81 8.46 -5.11
CA LEU A 50 6.20 9.70 -4.65
C LEU A 50 4.84 9.94 -5.31
N ALA A 51 4.73 9.72 -6.63
CA ALA A 51 3.48 9.83 -7.36
C ALA A 51 2.43 8.82 -6.86
N VAL A 52 2.85 7.58 -6.57
CA VAL A 52 1.97 6.54 -6.01
C VAL A 52 1.49 6.93 -4.61
N TYR A 53 2.37 7.41 -3.72
CA TYR A 53 2.00 7.83 -2.37
C TYR A 53 1.06 9.05 -2.38
N ALA A 54 1.33 10.05 -3.23
CA ALA A 54 0.45 11.20 -3.39
C ALA A 54 -0.95 10.77 -3.89
N THR A 55 -0.99 9.89 -4.89
CA THR A 55 -2.24 9.35 -5.41
C THR A 55 -3.00 8.57 -4.34
N ALA A 56 -2.30 7.71 -3.58
CA ALA A 56 -2.90 6.96 -2.47
C ALA A 56 -3.51 7.89 -1.41
N PHE A 57 -2.82 8.97 -1.01
CA PHE A 57 -3.35 9.97 -0.08
C PHE A 57 -4.64 10.61 -0.59
N VAL A 58 -4.66 11.02 -1.85
CA VAL A 58 -5.85 11.62 -2.48
C VAL A 58 -7.00 10.62 -2.50
N LEU A 59 -6.75 9.37 -2.88
CA LEU A 59 -7.77 8.32 -2.93
C LEU A 59 -8.31 7.97 -1.53
N ILE A 60 -7.46 7.99 -0.48
CA ILE A 60 -7.90 7.78 0.91
C ILE A 60 -8.83 8.92 1.32
N ALA A 61 -8.46 10.17 1.05
CA ALA A 61 -9.28 11.35 1.37
C ALA A 61 -10.64 11.33 0.63
N LEU A 62 -10.64 10.93 -0.65
CA LEU A 62 -11.85 10.76 -1.45
C LEU A 62 -12.72 9.59 -0.96
N THR A 63 -12.09 8.51 -0.48
CA THR A 63 -12.80 7.39 0.15
C THR A 63 -13.48 7.81 1.45
N TRP A 64 -12.83 8.68 2.24
CA TRP A 64 -13.44 9.34 3.40
C TRP A 64 -14.65 10.21 3.05
N ARG A 65 -14.62 10.87 1.88
CA ARG A 65 -15.76 11.65 1.36
C ARG A 65 -16.91 10.79 0.80
N GLY A 66 -16.78 9.46 0.79
CA GLY A 66 -17.87 8.55 0.41
C GLY A 66 -17.90 8.14 -1.06
N TYR A 67 -16.92 8.54 -1.88
CA TYR A 67 -16.85 8.15 -3.28
C TYR A 67 -16.54 6.64 -3.42
N ARG A 68 -17.49 5.87 -3.98
CA ARG A 68 -17.42 4.40 -4.05
C ARG A 68 -16.38 3.88 -5.04
N ALA A 69 -16.24 4.55 -6.18
CA ALA A 69 -15.29 4.15 -7.24
C ALA A 69 -13.84 4.18 -6.74
N THR A 70 -13.54 5.10 -5.84
CA THR A 70 -12.22 5.29 -5.24
C THR A 70 -11.73 4.06 -4.48
N ARG A 71 -12.63 3.25 -3.92
CA ARG A 71 -12.27 2.06 -3.13
C ARG A 71 -11.59 1.00 -3.98
N TRP A 72 -12.12 0.76 -5.17
CA TRP A 72 -11.55 -0.19 -6.12
C TRP A 72 -10.21 0.29 -6.65
N ILE A 73 -10.10 1.58 -6.96
CA ILE A 73 -8.83 2.18 -7.38
C ILE A 73 -7.79 2.07 -6.26
N LEU A 74 -8.18 2.30 -5.00
CA LEU A 74 -7.30 2.12 -3.83
C LEU A 74 -6.82 0.69 -3.66
N LEU A 75 -7.72 -0.29 -3.80
CA LEU A 75 -7.38 -1.71 -3.70
C LEU A 75 -6.40 -2.13 -4.80
N ILE A 76 -6.61 -1.65 -6.03
CA ILE A 76 -5.72 -1.96 -7.15
C ILE A 76 -4.37 -1.25 -6.96
N LEU A 77 -4.38 0.05 -6.67
CA LEU A 77 -3.17 0.84 -6.55
C LEU A 77 -2.31 0.41 -5.35
N LEU A 78 -2.91 0.28 -4.16
CA LEU A 78 -2.16 -0.03 -2.95
C LEU A 78 -2.01 -1.53 -2.73
N GLY A 79 -3.05 -2.30 -3.01
CA GLY A 79 -3.05 -3.75 -2.83
C GLY A 79 -2.31 -4.50 -3.93
N VAL A 80 -2.51 -4.17 -5.21
CA VAL A 80 -1.83 -4.89 -6.30
C VAL A 80 -0.52 -4.23 -6.65
N LEU A 81 -0.54 -2.94 -7.03
CA LEU A 81 0.67 -2.24 -7.46
C LEU A 81 1.68 -2.07 -6.31
N GLY A 82 1.23 -1.64 -5.14
CA GLY A 82 2.08 -1.49 -3.95
C GLY A 82 2.72 -2.83 -3.54
N THR A 83 1.93 -3.88 -3.37
CA THR A 83 2.43 -5.19 -2.95
C THR A 83 3.28 -5.86 -4.02
N ALA A 84 2.89 -5.80 -5.31
CA ALA A 84 3.69 -6.34 -6.40
C ALA A 84 5.06 -5.64 -6.49
N SER A 85 5.11 -4.31 -6.28
CA SER A 85 6.39 -3.58 -6.26
C SER A 85 7.35 -4.03 -5.16
N MET A 86 6.83 -4.68 -4.10
CA MET A 86 7.61 -5.24 -2.99
C MET A 86 7.95 -6.72 -3.19
N VAL A 87 6.98 -7.49 -3.69
CA VAL A 87 7.11 -8.95 -3.85
C VAL A 87 7.94 -9.30 -5.07
N VAL A 88 7.81 -8.58 -6.19
CA VAL A 88 8.58 -8.85 -7.42
C VAL A 88 10.11 -8.78 -7.17
N PRO A 89 10.68 -7.71 -6.58
CA PRO A 89 12.11 -7.69 -6.29
C PRO A 89 12.50 -8.74 -5.26
N MET A 90 11.68 -9.00 -4.23
CA MET A 90 11.95 -10.08 -3.27
C MET A 90 12.03 -11.45 -3.94
N VAL A 91 11.08 -11.79 -4.80
CA VAL A 91 11.05 -13.07 -5.52
C VAL A 91 12.21 -13.17 -6.49
N ALA A 92 12.58 -12.08 -7.15
CA ALA A 92 13.76 -12.04 -8.02
C ALA A 92 15.04 -12.35 -7.24
N GLU A 93 15.25 -11.72 -6.08
CA GLU A 93 16.41 -11.95 -5.21
C GLU A 93 16.49 -13.39 -4.69
N VAL A 94 15.35 -13.95 -4.25
CA VAL A 94 15.26 -15.36 -3.82
C VAL A 94 15.53 -16.30 -5.00
N ALA A 95 15.01 -16.01 -6.19
CA ALA A 95 15.24 -16.81 -7.39
C ALA A 95 16.71 -16.79 -7.85
N THR A 96 17.46 -15.74 -7.53
CA THR A 96 18.91 -15.65 -7.75
C THR A 96 19.75 -16.36 -6.68
N GLY A 97 19.11 -16.92 -5.64
CA GLY A 97 19.77 -17.72 -4.61
C GLY A 97 20.07 -16.99 -3.30
N HIS A 98 19.62 -15.74 -3.13
CA HIS A 98 19.76 -15.02 -1.86
C HIS A 98 18.86 -15.60 -0.77
N SER A 99 19.30 -15.53 0.48
CA SER A 99 18.52 -15.98 1.63
C SER A 99 17.28 -15.09 1.82
N MET A 100 16.22 -15.63 2.47
CA MET A 100 14.99 -14.84 2.73
C MET A 100 15.28 -13.54 3.50
N LEU A 101 16.29 -13.54 4.37
CA LEU A 101 16.66 -12.37 5.18
C LEU A 101 17.31 -11.28 4.32
N GLU A 102 18.20 -11.67 3.39
CA GLU A 102 18.83 -10.77 2.41
C GLU A 102 17.79 -10.24 1.42
N ALA A 103 16.89 -11.10 0.92
CA ALA A 103 15.79 -10.70 0.04
C ALA A 103 14.77 -9.76 0.73
N LEU A 104 14.73 -9.77 2.06
CA LEU A 104 14.00 -8.83 2.90
C LEU A 104 14.74 -7.52 3.19
N GLY A 105 15.94 -7.33 2.64
CA GLY A 105 16.77 -6.15 2.86
C GLY A 105 17.51 -6.17 4.20
N GLY A 106 17.72 -7.35 4.79
CA GLY A 106 18.48 -7.52 6.03
C GLY A 106 19.88 -6.91 5.97
N ASP A 107 20.50 -6.90 4.78
CA ASP A 107 21.81 -6.31 4.55
C ASP A 107 21.78 -4.77 4.44
N THR A 108 20.61 -4.20 4.13
CA THR A 108 20.42 -2.75 3.97
C THR A 108 20.21 -2.08 5.32
N SER A 109 19.37 -2.66 6.17
CA SER A 109 19.16 -2.23 7.55
C SER A 109 18.30 -3.26 8.28
N PRO A 110 18.60 -3.58 9.56
CA PRO A 110 17.74 -4.46 10.35
C PRO A 110 16.30 -3.93 10.52
N LEU A 111 16.04 -2.63 10.27
CA LEU A 111 14.69 -2.05 10.29
C LEU A 111 13.89 -2.27 9.00
N PHE A 112 14.57 -2.54 7.88
CA PHE A 112 13.94 -2.64 6.56
C PHE A 112 12.94 -3.81 6.47
N PRO A 113 13.28 -5.04 6.93
CA PRO A 113 12.32 -6.15 6.96
C PRO A 113 11.08 -5.87 7.81
N PHE A 114 11.26 -5.21 8.96
CA PHE A 114 10.16 -4.87 9.86
C PHE A 114 9.19 -3.87 9.24
N LEU A 115 9.71 -2.81 8.59
CA LEU A 115 8.89 -1.82 7.89
C LEU A 115 8.11 -2.48 6.75
N ARG A 116 8.74 -3.38 5.99
CA ARG A 116 8.08 -4.07 4.88
C ARG A 116 6.95 -4.98 5.35
N VAL A 117 7.19 -5.78 6.39
CA VAL A 117 6.16 -6.64 6.99
C VAL A 117 5.03 -5.81 7.57
N ALA A 118 5.34 -4.73 8.28
CA ALA A 118 4.33 -3.82 8.83
C ALA A 118 3.50 -3.18 7.72
N HIS A 119 4.13 -2.71 6.64
CA HIS A 119 3.44 -2.17 5.47
C HIS A 119 2.46 -3.18 4.87
N ILE A 120 2.93 -4.39 4.57
CA ILE A 120 2.10 -5.45 3.97
C ILE A 120 0.92 -5.78 4.89
N ALA A 121 1.18 -5.96 6.20
CA ALA A 121 0.12 -6.22 7.17
C ALA A 121 -0.93 -5.12 7.17
N LEU A 122 -0.52 -3.84 7.19
CA LEU A 122 -1.41 -2.68 7.18
C LEU A 122 -2.22 -2.58 5.88
N VAL A 123 -1.61 -2.84 4.72
CA VAL A 123 -2.31 -2.88 3.42
C VAL A 123 -3.37 -3.98 3.42
N VAL A 124 -3.02 -5.19 3.89
CA VAL A 124 -3.95 -6.33 3.93
C VAL A 124 -5.09 -6.07 4.89
N THR A 125 -4.80 -5.64 6.12
CA THR A 125 -5.85 -5.31 7.10
C THR A 125 -6.75 -4.17 6.61
N GLY A 126 -6.18 -3.12 6.04
CA GLY A 126 -6.92 -1.99 5.46
C GLY A 126 -7.80 -2.41 4.28
N SER A 127 -7.29 -3.28 3.41
CA SER A 127 -8.01 -3.81 2.25
C SER A 127 -9.18 -4.72 2.66
N ILE A 128 -8.96 -5.62 3.61
CA ILE A 128 -10.02 -6.48 4.16
C ILE A 128 -11.10 -5.63 4.83
N ALA A 129 -10.72 -4.64 5.63
CA ALA A 129 -11.66 -3.71 6.26
C ALA A 129 -12.48 -2.92 5.20
N LEU A 130 -11.85 -2.52 4.08
CA LEU A 130 -12.53 -1.84 2.99
C LEU A 130 -13.51 -2.75 2.23
N LEU A 131 -13.15 -4.02 2.02
CA LEU A 131 -14.00 -5.02 1.35
C LEU A 131 -15.19 -5.46 2.22
N THR A 132 -14.99 -5.52 3.54
CA THR A 132 -16.05 -5.86 4.50
C THR A 132 -16.97 -4.68 4.81
N TYR A 133 -16.58 -3.46 4.46
CA TYR A 133 -17.44 -2.29 4.55
C TYR A 133 -18.56 -2.38 3.49
N ARG A 134 -19.79 -2.58 3.95
CA ARG A 134 -21.01 -2.51 3.13
C ARG A 134 -21.68 -1.15 3.34
N PRO A 135 -21.76 -0.27 2.32
CA PRO A 135 -22.56 0.95 2.43
C PRO A 135 -24.06 0.57 2.49
N ALA A 136 -24.81 1.25 3.36
CA ALA A 136 -26.16 0.87 3.80
C ALA A 136 -27.28 1.03 2.75
N ASP A 137 -26.95 1.30 1.49
CA ASP A 137 -27.89 1.79 0.47
C ASP A 137 -27.83 0.97 -0.83
N THR A 138 -27.62 -0.33 -0.72
CA THR A 138 -27.85 -1.26 -1.85
C THR A 138 -29.28 -1.82 -1.86
N GLU A 139 -30.19 -1.29 -1.04
CA GLU A 139 -31.56 -1.81 -0.90
C GLU A 139 -32.61 -1.06 -1.75
N GLU A 140 -32.27 0.10 -2.34
CA GLU A 140 -33.23 0.90 -3.11
C GLU A 140 -32.90 0.94 -4.61
N ARG A 141 -32.67 -0.24 -5.20
CA ARG A 141 -32.79 -0.43 -6.65
C ARG A 141 -33.87 -1.46 -6.93
N THR A 142 -35.08 -1.17 -6.46
CA THR A 142 -36.28 -1.79 -7.01
C THR A 142 -36.33 -1.40 -8.50
N PRO A 143 -36.29 -2.36 -9.44
CA PRO A 143 -36.70 -2.04 -10.79
C PRO A 143 -38.17 -1.64 -10.70
N VAL A 144 -38.45 -0.39 -11.05
CA VAL A 144 -39.82 0.07 -11.30
C VAL A 144 -40.40 -0.90 -12.33
N VAL A 145 -41.32 -1.76 -11.88
CA VAL A 145 -42.12 -2.61 -12.76
C VAL A 145 -43.01 -1.64 -13.53
N VAL A 146 -42.64 -1.37 -14.78
CA VAL A 146 -43.52 -0.68 -15.72
C VAL A 146 -44.53 -1.72 -16.19
N HIS A 147 -45.79 -1.53 -15.78
CA HIS A 147 -46.95 -2.31 -16.22
C HIS A 147 -47.23 -2.13 -17.71
#